data_AF-A0A7Y2A485-F1
#
_entry.id   AF-A0A7Y2A485-F1
#
_cell.length_a   1.000
_cell.length_b   1.000
_cell.length_c   1.000
_cell.angle_alpha   90.00
_cell.angle_beta   90.00
_cell.angle_gamma   90.00
#
_symmetry.space_group_name_H-M   'P 1'
#
loop_
_entity.id
_entity.type
_entity.pdbx_description
1 polymer ?
#
loop_
_entity_poly.entity_id
_entity_poly.type
_entity_poly.pdbx_seq_one_letter_code
_entity_poly.pdbx_strand_id
1 'polypeptide(L)'
;MTTILTRARAAAAATPSDRLRSIDFIRAASMLVVVLGHWLMALIWLDGDTPRFGHALADAPWTQWLTWAVQVMPLFFLAGGFSNARSLDAARRSGKSSWEWVGARVRRLMTPTVPLVVAWTALLWFAGSLDPQLARAAATVALVPLWFLAVYVVVVLLAPLTHRLHARFGPSAITAGAALAVGVDVLRFGLGWEWIGWANFAFVWLTIHQVGYAWD
;
A
#
# COMPACT_ATOMS: atom_id res chain seq x y z
N MET A 1 6.99 -1.75 -31.35
CA MET A 1 7.77 -1.79 -30.08
C MET A 1 8.67 -0.57 -29.89
N THR A 2 9.22 0.02 -30.96
CA THR A 2 10.13 1.19 -30.94
C THR A 2 9.49 2.47 -30.39
N THR A 3 8.21 2.72 -30.69
CA THR A 3 7.51 3.98 -30.33
C THR A 3 7.31 4.17 -28.83
N ILE A 4 7.10 3.08 -28.08
CA ILE A 4 6.93 3.14 -26.62
C ILE A 4 8.27 3.48 -25.94
N LEU A 5 9.36 2.88 -26.40
CA LEU A 5 10.71 3.15 -25.89
C LEU A 5 11.15 4.59 -26.20
N THR A 6 10.81 5.12 -27.37
CA THR A 6 11.10 6.52 -27.73
C THR A 6 10.30 7.50 -26.89
N ARG A 7 9.00 7.24 -26.65
CA ARG A 7 8.16 8.06 -25.76
C ARG A 7 8.61 7.96 -24.29
N ALA A 8 9.00 6.77 -23.83
CA ALA A 8 9.56 6.58 -22.50
C ALA A 8 10.88 7.35 -22.31
N ARG A 9 11.77 7.34 -23.33
CA ARG A 9 13.02 8.12 -23.33
C ARG A 9 12.77 9.63 -23.37
N ALA A 10 11.80 10.10 -24.15
CA ALA A 10 11.44 11.52 -24.22
C ALA A 10 10.81 12.01 -22.89
N ALA A 11 9.90 11.22 -22.32
CA ALA A 11 9.34 11.50 -20.99
C ALA A 11 10.41 11.46 -19.89
N ALA A 12 11.35 10.51 -19.97
CA ALA A 12 12.51 10.48 -19.09
C ALA A 12 13.34 11.77 -19.24
N ALA A 13 13.72 12.16 -20.46
CA ALA A 13 14.51 13.36 -20.73
C ALA A 13 13.82 14.67 -20.27
N ALA A 14 12.49 14.75 -20.33
CA ALA A 14 11.70 15.91 -19.91
C ALA A 14 11.45 15.98 -18.38
N THR A 15 11.85 14.96 -17.62
CA THR A 15 11.66 14.95 -16.16
C THR A 15 12.84 15.62 -15.45
N PRO A 16 12.60 16.64 -14.59
CA PRO A 16 13.64 17.35 -13.84
C PRO A 16 14.61 16.40 -13.11
N SER A 17 15.90 16.76 -13.08
CA SER A 17 16.97 15.96 -12.46
C SER A 17 16.83 15.76 -10.94
N ASP A 18 15.94 16.52 -10.30
CA ASP A 18 15.63 16.41 -8.86
C ASP A 18 14.69 15.23 -8.53
N ARG A 19 13.97 14.69 -9.53
CA ARG A 19 13.09 13.53 -9.38
C ARG A 19 13.88 12.25 -9.62
N LEU A 20 14.15 11.54 -8.54
CA LEU A 20 14.76 10.21 -8.58
C LEU A 20 13.82 9.22 -9.25
N ARG A 21 13.99 9.08 -10.57
CA ARG A 21 13.25 8.16 -11.44
C ARG A 21 13.20 6.74 -10.88
N SER A 22 14.26 6.33 -10.19
CA SER A 22 14.36 5.03 -9.52
C SER A 22 13.26 4.80 -8.49
N ILE A 23 12.82 5.84 -7.76
CA ILE A 23 11.83 5.71 -6.68
C ILE A 23 10.42 5.70 -7.22
N ASP A 24 10.15 6.50 -8.25
CA ASP A 24 8.88 6.41 -8.99
C ASP A 24 8.77 5.05 -9.70
N PHE A 25 9.88 4.53 -10.25
CA PHE A 25 9.95 3.19 -10.83
C PHE A 25 9.70 2.10 -9.77
N ILE A 26 10.39 2.11 -8.63
CA ILE A 26 10.18 1.14 -7.55
C ILE A 26 8.72 1.13 -7.12
N ARG A 27 8.09 2.30 -6.96
CA ARG A 27 6.69 2.39 -6.58
C ARG A 27 5.76 1.81 -7.64
N ALA A 28 5.97 2.15 -8.91
CA ALA A 28 5.16 1.65 -10.01
C ALA A 28 5.34 0.13 -10.21
N ALA A 29 6.58 -0.37 -10.16
CA ALA A 29 6.90 -1.79 -10.23
C ALA A 29 6.30 -2.55 -9.05
N SER A 30 6.39 -2.02 -7.83
CA SER A 30 5.76 -2.61 -6.64
C SER A 30 4.25 -2.67 -6.81
N MET A 31 3.61 -1.60 -7.29
CA MET A 31 2.16 -1.58 -7.56
C MET A 31 1.77 -2.65 -8.58
N LEU A 32 2.54 -2.80 -9.66
CA LEU A 32 2.29 -3.82 -10.69
C LEU A 32 2.42 -5.23 -10.13
N VAL A 33 3.48 -5.52 -9.36
CA VAL A 33 3.68 -6.83 -8.73
C VAL A 33 2.55 -7.13 -7.74
N VAL A 34 2.12 -6.14 -6.94
CA VAL A 34 0.95 -6.29 -6.05
C VAL A 34 -0.30 -6.65 -6.85
N VAL A 35 -0.63 -5.87 -7.88
CA VAL A 35 -1.85 -6.10 -8.68
C VAL A 35 -1.82 -7.48 -9.35
N LEU A 36 -0.71 -7.82 -10.01
CA LEU A 36 -0.56 -9.12 -10.66
C LEU A 36 -0.56 -10.28 -9.66
N GLY A 37 0.10 -10.12 -8.52
CA GLY A 37 0.13 -11.11 -7.45
C GLY A 37 -1.27 -11.44 -6.95
N HIS A 38 -2.09 -10.43 -6.66
CA HIS A 38 -3.47 -10.64 -6.21
C HIS A 38 -4.35 -11.30 -7.27
N TRP A 39 -4.16 -10.94 -8.54
CA TRP A 39 -4.86 -11.59 -9.65
C TRP A 39 -4.47 -13.05 -9.81
N LEU A 40 -3.17 -13.39 -9.70
CA LEU A 40 -2.69 -14.77 -9.75
C LEU A 40 -3.15 -15.60 -8.55
N MET A 41 -3.33 -14.98 -7.39
CA MET A 41 -3.78 -15.68 -6.18
C MET A 41 -5.28 -15.97 -6.18
N ALA A 42 -6.07 -15.17 -6.89
CA ALA A 42 -7.51 -15.38 -7.02
C ALA A 42 -7.79 -16.57 -7.95
N LEU A 43 -8.20 -17.71 -7.38
CA LEU A 43 -8.59 -18.89 -8.14
C LEU A 43 -10.09 -18.90 -8.40
N ILE A 44 -10.47 -19.10 -9.65
CA ILE A 44 -11.86 -19.30 -10.08
C ILE A 44 -11.89 -20.54 -10.96
N TRP A 45 -12.66 -21.55 -10.60
CA TRP A 45 -12.86 -22.74 -11.42
C TRP A 45 -14.31 -23.21 -11.35
N LEU A 46 -14.73 -24.02 -12.32
CA LEU A 46 -16.04 -24.65 -12.33
C LEU A 46 -15.92 -26.07 -11.76
N ASP A 47 -16.75 -26.36 -10.76
CA ASP A 47 -16.97 -27.69 -10.20
C ASP A 47 -18.37 -28.15 -10.68
N GLY A 48 -18.39 -28.83 -11.84
CA GLY A 48 -19.63 -29.04 -12.61
C GLY A 48 -20.20 -27.69 -13.10
N ASP A 49 -21.47 -27.41 -12.76
CA ASP A 49 -22.13 -26.14 -13.05
C ASP A 49 -21.98 -25.11 -11.91
N THR A 50 -21.26 -25.45 -10.83
CA THR A 50 -21.08 -24.55 -9.68
C THR A 50 -19.73 -23.82 -9.75
N PRO A 51 -19.72 -22.47 -9.81
CA PRO A 51 -18.49 -21.71 -9.68
C PRO A 51 -17.89 -21.85 -8.27
N ARG A 52 -16.61 -22.20 -8.21
CA ARG A 52 -15.81 -22.22 -6.98
C ARG A 52 -14.80 -21.09 -7.00
N PHE A 53 -14.62 -20.49 -5.82
CA PHE A 53 -13.65 -19.44 -5.57
C PHE A 53 -12.66 -19.96 -4.53
N GLY A 54 -11.38 -19.82 -4.81
CA GLY A 54 -10.31 -20.25 -3.91
C GLY A 54 -9.13 -19.30 -3.94
N HIS A 55 -8.07 -19.69 -3.25
CA HIS A 55 -6.88 -18.86 -3.11
C HIS A 55 -5.65 -19.73 -3.30
N ALA A 56 -4.81 -19.39 -4.28
CA ALA A 56 -3.69 -20.25 -4.69
C ALA A 56 -2.75 -20.64 -3.54
N LEU A 57 -2.61 -19.77 -2.53
CA LEU A 57 -1.79 -20.02 -1.34
C LEU A 57 -2.37 -21.06 -0.37
N ALA A 58 -3.68 -21.23 -0.37
CA ALA A 58 -4.36 -22.24 0.42
C ALA A 58 -4.33 -23.60 -0.30
N ASP A 59 -4.58 -23.59 -1.60
CA ASP A 59 -4.72 -24.82 -2.41
C ASP A 59 -3.38 -25.39 -2.89
N ALA A 60 -2.34 -24.55 -2.98
CA ALA A 60 -0.99 -24.95 -3.40
C ALA A 60 0.06 -24.42 -2.41
N PRO A 61 0.34 -25.14 -1.30
CA PRO A 61 1.23 -24.65 -0.23
C PRO A 61 2.65 -24.29 -0.68
N TRP A 62 3.16 -24.91 -1.75
CA TRP A 62 4.47 -24.56 -2.31
C TRP A 62 4.55 -23.10 -2.80
N THR A 63 3.42 -22.50 -3.17
CA THR A 63 3.35 -21.09 -3.59
C THR A 63 3.57 -20.11 -2.43
N GLN A 64 3.45 -20.57 -1.17
CA GLN A 64 3.73 -19.75 0.01
C GLN A 64 5.18 -19.29 0.04
N TRP A 65 6.12 -20.10 -0.42
CA TRP A 65 7.53 -19.72 -0.54
C TRP A 65 7.75 -18.59 -1.53
N LEU A 66 6.94 -18.52 -2.60
CA LEU A 66 7.04 -17.45 -3.59
C LEU A 66 6.73 -16.09 -2.97
N THR A 67 5.84 -16.03 -1.96
CA THR A 67 5.46 -14.77 -1.29
C THR A 67 6.66 -14.03 -0.72
N TRP A 68 7.67 -14.73 -0.22
CA TRP A 68 8.91 -14.15 0.29
C TRP A 68 9.68 -13.39 -0.80
N ALA A 69 9.72 -13.94 -2.01
CA ALA A 69 10.41 -13.30 -3.14
C ALA A 69 9.61 -12.13 -3.72
N VAL A 70 8.27 -12.21 -3.70
CA VAL A 70 7.39 -11.19 -4.27
C VAL A 70 6.83 -10.21 -3.24
N GLN A 71 7.38 -10.19 -2.02
CA GLN A 71 6.94 -9.29 -0.95
C GLN A 71 7.43 -7.85 -1.19
N VAL A 72 6.80 -7.17 -2.15
CA VAL A 72 7.17 -5.81 -2.57
C VAL A 72 6.61 -4.70 -1.67
N MET A 73 5.74 -5.05 -0.73
CA MET A 73 5.08 -4.10 0.17
C MET A 73 6.06 -3.25 0.98
N PRO A 74 7.09 -3.81 1.64
CA PRO A 74 8.11 -3.00 2.31
C PRO A 74 8.80 -2.00 1.38
N LEU A 75 9.13 -2.41 0.15
CA LEU A 75 9.76 -1.53 -0.84
C LEU A 75 8.85 -0.36 -1.23
N PHE A 76 7.55 -0.60 -1.37
CA PHE A 76 6.57 0.45 -1.63
C PHE A 76 6.52 1.47 -0.48
N PHE A 77 6.45 1.02 0.78
CA PHE A 77 6.40 1.92 1.93
C PHE A 77 7.70 2.69 2.13
N LEU A 78 8.85 2.06 1.94
CA LEU A 78 10.16 2.70 1.98
C LEU A 78 10.29 3.79 0.90
N ALA A 79 9.94 3.47 -0.35
CA ALA A 79 9.91 4.44 -1.45
C ALA A 79 8.88 5.56 -1.20
N GLY A 80 7.75 5.23 -0.57
CA GLY A 80 6.75 6.17 -0.10
C GLY A 80 7.26 7.11 1.00
N GLY A 81 8.11 6.59 1.90
CA GLY A 81 8.81 7.32 2.96
C GLY A 81 9.62 8.46 2.39
N PHE A 82 10.57 8.08 1.54
CA PHE A 82 11.43 9.00 0.83
C PHE A 82 10.65 10.07 0.06
N SER A 83 9.68 9.65 -0.76
CA SER A 83 8.88 10.57 -1.58
C SER A 83 8.08 11.54 -0.71
N ASN A 84 7.52 11.06 0.40
CA ASN A 84 6.74 11.89 1.30
C ASN A 84 7.64 12.90 2.03
N ALA A 85 8.81 12.50 2.54
CA ALA A 85 9.77 13.42 3.17
C ALA A 85 10.16 14.58 2.24
N ARG A 86 10.69 14.26 1.05
CA ARG A 86 11.09 15.26 0.04
C ARG A 86 9.96 16.22 -0.33
N SER A 87 8.75 15.67 -0.54
CA SER A 87 7.59 16.49 -0.91
C SER A 87 7.05 17.32 0.25
N LEU A 88 7.17 16.85 1.48
CA LEU A 88 6.80 17.58 2.70
C LEU A 88 7.78 18.74 2.93
N ASP A 89 9.08 18.51 2.76
CA ASP A 89 10.09 19.56 2.86
C ASP A 89 9.95 20.61 1.75
N ALA A 90 9.65 20.17 0.51
CA ALA A 90 9.35 21.10 -0.58
C ALA A 90 8.11 21.95 -0.28
N ALA A 91 7.06 21.36 0.30
CA ALA A 91 5.86 22.09 0.72
C ALA A 91 6.16 23.10 1.83
N ARG A 92 6.98 22.72 2.82
CA ARG A 92 7.44 23.63 3.89
C ARG A 92 8.25 24.80 3.34
N ARG A 93 9.19 24.55 2.42
CA ARG A 93 9.97 25.61 1.76
C ARG A 93 9.12 26.58 0.94
N SER A 94 7.96 26.13 0.46
CA SER A 94 6.99 26.95 -0.26
C SER A 94 5.89 27.53 0.64
N GLY A 95 6.09 27.53 1.97
CA GLY A 95 5.21 28.16 2.96
C GLY A 95 3.90 27.43 3.23
N LYS A 96 3.71 26.21 2.71
CA LYS A 96 2.47 25.44 2.90
C LYS A 96 2.46 24.74 4.25
N SER A 97 1.28 24.70 4.87
CA SER A 97 1.10 23.93 6.11
C SER A 97 1.19 22.42 5.86
N SER A 98 1.53 21.65 6.90
CA SER A 98 1.54 20.18 6.79
C SER A 98 0.15 19.61 6.49
N TRP A 99 -0.91 20.27 6.97
CA TRP A 99 -2.29 19.85 6.70
C TRP A 99 -2.73 20.10 5.27
N GLU A 100 -2.28 21.20 4.64
CA GLU A 100 -2.49 21.41 3.21
C GLU A 100 -1.81 20.33 2.37
N TRP A 101 -0.59 19.92 2.74
CA TRP A 101 0.12 18.83 2.07
C TRP A 101 -0.63 17.50 2.21
N VAL A 102 -1.09 17.17 3.42
CA VAL A 102 -1.88 15.96 3.70
C VAL A 102 -3.18 15.98 2.90
N GLY A 103 -3.93 17.08 2.95
CA GLY A 103 -5.21 17.22 2.25
C GLY A 103 -5.06 17.08 0.73
N ALA A 104 -4.02 17.68 0.14
CA ALA A 104 -3.73 17.53 -1.28
C ALA A 104 -3.39 16.07 -1.66
N ARG A 105 -2.63 15.37 -0.81
CA ARG A 105 -2.22 13.97 -1.03
C ARG A 105 -3.40 13.02 -0.91
N VAL A 106 -4.17 13.14 0.17
CA VAL A 106 -5.38 12.32 0.40
C VAL A 106 -6.40 12.57 -0.69
N ARG A 107 -6.66 13.83 -1.08
CA ARG A 107 -7.58 14.15 -2.18
C ARG A 107 -7.17 13.45 -3.47
N ARG A 108 -5.90 13.52 -3.85
CA ARG A 108 -5.38 12.85 -5.06
C ARG A 108 -5.54 11.33 -5.02
N LEU A 109 -5.46 10.71 -3.84
CA LEU A 109 -5.72 9.28 -3.65
C LEU A 109 -7.21 8.96 -3.72
N MET A 110 -8.06 9.80 -3.14
CA MET A 110 -9.51 9.58 -3.08
C MET A 110 -10.23 9.90 -4.40
N THR A 111 -9.75 10.86 -5.19
CA THR A 111 -10.36 11.24 -6.47
C THR A 111 -10.61 10.06 -7.42
N PRO A 112 -9.63 9.16 -7.70
CA PRO A 112 -9.89 7.97 -8.51
C PRO A 112 -10.61 6.85 -7.73
N THR A 113 -10.48 6.81 -6.41
CA THR A 113 -10.98 5.72 -5.57
C THR A 113 -12.48 5.82 -5.33
N VAL A 114 -13.00 7.01 -5.03
CA VAL A 114 -14.42 7.21 -4.69
C VAL A 114 -15.35 6.76 -5.83
N PRO A 115 -15.14 7.16 -7.10
CA PRO A 115 -15.96 6.67 -8.21
C PRO A 115 -15.88 5.15 -8.38
N LEU A 116 -14.67 4.58 -8.20
CA LEU A 116 -14.46 3.13 -8.29
C LEU A 116 -15.26 2.39 -7.20
N VAL A 117 -15.20 2.85 -5.95
CA VAL A 117 -15.94 2.27 -4.83
C VAL A 117 -17.45 2.38 -5.05
N VAL A 118 -17.94 3.51 -5.56
CA VAL A 118 -19.36 3.69 -5.90
C VAL A 118 -19.79 2.70 -7.00
N ALA A 119 -19.00 2.59 -8.07
CA ALA A 119 -19.28 1.67 -9.17
C ALA A 119 -19.27 0.20 -8.71
N TRP A 120 -18.29 -0.21 -7.91
CA TRP A 120 -18.23 -1.55 -7.34
C TRP A 120 -19.39 -1.81 -6.38
N THR A 121 -19.76 -0.85 -5.54
CA THR A 121 -20.90 -1.01 -4.62
C THR A 121 -22.20 -1.23 -5.40
N ALA A 122 -22.43 -0.48 -6.47
CA ALA A 122 -23.59 -0.67 -7.34
C ALA A 122 -23.57 -2.04 -8.04
N LEU A 123 -22.40 -2.46 -8.55
CA LEU A 123 -22.24 -3.77 -9.19
C LEU A 123 -22.46 -4.92 -8.21
N LEU A 124 -21.94 -4.81 -6.98
CA LEU A 124 -22.10 -5.81 -5.93
C LEU A 124 -23.55 -5.89 -5.45
N TRP A 125 -24.23 -4.75 -5.34
CA TRP A 125 -25.66 -4.71 -5.00
C TRP A 125 -26.50 -5.40 -6.07
N PHE A 126 -26.22 -5.14 -7.36
CA PHE A 126 -26.87 -5.83 -8.47
C PHE A 126 -26.52 -7.33 -8.51
N ALA A 127 -25.25 -7.70 -8.35
CA ALA A 127 -24.86 -9.11 -8.32
C ALA A 127 -25.53 -9.86 -7.16
N GLY A 128 -25.70 -9.21 -6.01
CA GLY A 128 -26.34 -9.79 -4.83
C GLY A 128 -27.82 -10.07 -5.00
N SER A 129 -28.51 -9.41 -5.93
CA SER A 129 -29.90 -9.74 -6.28
C SER A 129 -30.02 -10.97 -7.19
N LEU A 130 -28.94 -11.35 -7.87
CA LEU A 130 -28.86 -12.54 -8.72
C LEU A 130 -28.33 -13.75 -7.94
N ASP A 131 -27.18 -13.58 -7.28
CA ASP A 131 -26.51 -14.59 -6.47
C ASP A 131 -25.73 -13.93 -5.31
N PRO A 132 -26.17 -14.12 -4.05
CA PRO A 132 -25.47 -13.62 -2.87
C PRO A 132 -24.03 -14.16 -2.72
N GLN A 133 -23.75 -15.37 -3.22
CA GLN A 133 -22.42 -15.98 -3.12
C GLN A 133 -21.43 -15.31 -4.06
N LEU A 134 -21.84 -15.03 -5.30
CA LEU A 134 -21.06 -14.22 -6.25
C LEU A 134 -20.74 -12.84 -5.70
N ALA A 135 -21.73 -12.15 -5.12
CA ALA A 135 -21.52 -10.83 -4.52
C ALA A 135 -20.50 -10.87 -3.36
N ARG A 136 -20.56 -11.89 -2.50
CA ARG A 136 -19.61 -12.06 -1.38
C ARG A 136 -18.19 -12.34 -1.86
N ALA A 137 -18.04 -13.20 -2.87
CA ALA A 137 -16.73 -13.49 -3.47
C ALA A 137 -16.13 -12.22 -4.10
N ALA A 138 -16.90 -11.50 -4.90
CA ALA A 138 -16.46 -10.25 -5.53
C ALA A 138 -16.12 -9.16 -4.50
N ALA A 139 -16.92 -9.03 -3.44
CA ALA A 139 -16.65 -8.08 -2.35
C ALA A 139 -15.32 -8.39 -1.63
N THR A 140 -15.02 -9.67 -1.39
CA THR A 140 -13.77 -10.11 -0.75
C THR A 140 -12.56 -9.69 -1.58
N VAL A 141 -12.61 -9.90 -2.90
CA VAL A 141 -11.53 -9.49 -3.81
C VAL A 141 -11.40 -7.95 -3.88
N ALA A 142 -12.52 -7.23 -3.91
CA ALA A 142 -12.54 -5.77 -3.96
C ALA A 142 -11.99 -5.11 -2.69
N LEU A 143 -12.12 -5.75 -1.52
CA LEU A 143 -11.63 -5.23 -0.25
C LEU A 143 -10.10 -5.20 -0.17
N VAL A 144 -9.40 -6.08 -0.89
CA VAL A 144 -7.93 -6.18 -0.80
C VAL A 144 -7.20 -4.89 -1.20
N PRO A 145 -7.45 -4.29 -2.39
CA PRO A 145 -6.82 -3.01 -2.74
C PRO A 145 -7.31 -1.84 -1.88
N LEU A 146 -8.56 -1.87 -1.39
CA LEU A 146 -9.11 -0.83 -0.53
C LEU A 146 -8.45 -0.82 0.85
N TRP A 147 -8.17 -2.01 1.40
CA TRP A 147 -7.43 -2.16 2.65
C TRP A 147 -6.02 -1.56 2.54
N PHE A 148 -5.30 -1.89 1.46
CA PHE A 148 -3.96 -1.34 1.22
C PHE A 148 -3.98 0.20 1.15
N LEU A 149 -4.95 0.74 0.41
CA LEU A 149 -5.13 2.18 0.30
C LEU A 149 -5.45 2.82 1.65
N ALA A 150 -6.31 2.20 2.48
CA ALA A 150 -6.64 2.70 3.81
C ALA A 150 -5.39 2.79 4.70
N VAL A 151 -4.56 1.74 4.72
CA VAL A 151 -3.27 1.74 5.44
C VAL A 151 -2.36 2.85 4.92
N TYR A 152 -2.25 3.02 3.60
CA TYR A 152 -1.40 4.06 3.03
C TYR A 152 -1.91 5.48 3.34
N VAL A 153 -3.23 5.69 3.39
CA VAL A 153 -3.82 6.95 3.86
C VAL A 153 -3.41 7.23 5.30
N VAL A 154 -3.48 6.25 6.20
CA VAL A 154 -3.00 6.41 7.59
C VAL A 154 -1.52 6.78 7.63
N VAL A 155 -0.69 6.13 6.81
CA VAL A 155 0.74 6.48 6.70
C VAL A 155 0.94 7.92 6.21
N VAL A 156 0.17 8.39 5.23
CA VAL A 156 0.22 9.78 4.74
C VAL A 156 -0.24 10.76 5.81
N LEU A 157 -1.30 10.44 6.56
CA LEU A 157 -1.81 11.28 7.66
C LEU A 157 -0.75 11.44 8.76
N LEU A 158 -0.03 10.37 9.08
CA LEU A 158 1.00 10.35 10.13
C LEU A 158 2.37 10.82 9.64
N ALA A 159 2.60 10.91 8.33
CA ALA A 159 3.88 11.31 7.74
C ALA A 159 4.46 12.62 8.33
N PRO A 160 3.68 13.70 8.55
CA PRO A 160 4.23 14.91 9.16
C PRO A 160 4.72 14.72 10.60
N LEU A 161 4.06 13.85 11.36
CA LEU A 161 4.44 13.52 12.74
C LEU A 161 5.70 12.66 12.74
N THR A 162 5.70 11.57 11.99
CA THR A 162 6.85 10.65 11.89
C THR A 162 8.08 11.35 11.32
N HIS A 163 7.91 12.27 10.37
CA HIS A 163 9.01 13.07 9.84
C HIS A 163 9.60 14.03 10.88
N ARG A 164 8.77 14.62 11.75
CA ARG A 164 9.26 15.46 12.86
C ARG A 164 9.99 14.63 13.92
N LEU A 165 9.47 13.44 14.23
CA LEU A 165 10.12 12.51 15.15
C LEU A 165 11.46 12.06 14.59
N HIS A 166 11.53 11.71 13.31
CA HIS A 166 12.77 11.34 12.65
C HIS A 166 13.78 12.49 12.60
N ALA A 167 13.36 13.72 12.29
CA ALA A 167 14.26 14.87 12.32
C ALA A 167 14.80 15.19 13.72
N ARG A 168 14.05 14.86 14.78
CA ARG A 168 14.44 15.13 16.18
C ARG A 168 15.30 14.01 16.80
N PHE A 169 14.99 12.76 16.48
CA PHE A 169 15.55 11.57 17.15
C PHE A 169 16.38 10.69 16.20
N GLY A 170 16.40 10.99 14.90
CA GLY A 170 17.14 10.25 13.89
C GLY A 170 16.73 8.76 13.83
N PRO A 171 17.71 7.84 13.70
CA PRO A 171 17.47 6.40 13.66
C PRO A 171 16.75 5.85 14.90
N SER A 172 16.84 6.52 16.05
CA SER A 172 16.19 6.02 17.28
C SER A 172 14.66 6.04 17.21
N ALA A 173 14.07 6.90 16.35
CA ALA A 173 12.64 6.88 16.07
C ALA A 173 12.21 5.57 15.36
N ILE A 174 13.08 5.04 14.47
CA ILE A 174 12.83 3.78 13.75
C ILE A 174 12.90 2.62 14.74
N THR A 175 13.93 2.58 15.60
CA THR A 175 14.04 1.52 16.62
C THR A 175 12.89 1.55 17.62
N ALA A 176 12.39 2.74 17.98
CA ALA A 176 11.21 2.87 18.83
C ALA A 176 9.94 2.33 18.13
N GLY A 177 9.75 2.62 16.84
CA GLY A 177 8.66 2.05 16.05
C GLY A 177 8.73 0.52 15.96
N ALA A 178 9.92 -0.03 15.72
CA ALA A 178 10.15 -1.48 15.72
C ALA A 178 9.87 -2.12 17.10
N ALA A 179 10.30 -1.47 18.19
CA ALA A 179 10.03 -1.94 19.54
C ALA A 179 8.52 -1.93 19.86
N LEU A 180 7.78 -0.93 19.39
CA LEU A 180 6.32 -0.88 19.53
C LEU A 180 5.64 -2.02 18.75
N ALA A 181 6.09 -2.31 17.52
CA ALA A 181 5.58 -3.44 16.74
C ALA A 181 5.79 -4.78 17.47
N VAL A 182 7.01 -5.01 17.98
CA VAL A 182 7.33 -6.20 18.79
C VAL A 182 6.48 -6.23 20.06
N GLY A 183 6.30 -5.11 20.74
CA GLY A 183 5.44 -5.01 21.92
C GLY A 183 3.99 -5.40 21.63
N VAL A 184 3.43 -4.95 20.50
CA VAL A 184 2.08 -5.36 20.05
C VAL A 184 2.01 -6.87 19.81
N ASP A 185 3.01 -7.46 19.17
CA ASP A 185 3.05 -8.92 18.96
C ASP A 185 3.18 -9.68 20.28
N VAL A 186 3.99 -9.21 21.24
CA VAL A 186 4.08 -9.80 22.58
C VAL A 186 2.73 -9.75 23.31
N LEU A 187 2.01 -8.62 23.25
CA LEU A 187 0.69 -8.50 23.87
C LEU A 187 -0.33 -9.42 23.18
N ARG A 188 -0.28 -9.51 21.85
CA ARG A 188 -1.19 -10.36 21.06
C ARG A 188 -0.94 -11.84 21.33
N PHE A 189 0.29 -12.32 21.14
CA PHE A 189 0.62 -13.74 21.25
C PHE A 189 0.82 -14.20 22.70
N GLY A 190 1.26 -13.32 23.60
CA GLY A 190 1.51 -13.63 25.00
C GLY A 190 0.27 -13.49 25.90
N LEU A 191 -0.55 -12.46 25.68
CA LEU A 191 -1.73 -12.18 26.52
C LEU A 191 -3.07 -12.47 25.83
N GLY A 192 -3.05 -12.92 24.56
CA GLY A 192 -4.25 -13.25 23.80
C GLY A 192 -5.10 -12.05 23.39
N TRP A 193 -4.55 -10.82 23.42
CA TRP A 193 -5.29 -9.61 23.06
C TRP A 193 -5.39 -9.44 21.54
N GLU A 194 -6.19 -10.28 20.89
CA GLU A 194 -6.23 -10.35 19.41
C GLU A 194 -6.50 -9.00 18.73
N TRP A 195 -7.36 -8.17 19.33
CA TRP A 195 -7.74 -6.86 18.79
C TRP A 195 -6.56 -5.87 18.71
N ILE A 196 -5.54 -6.00 19.56
CA ILE A 196 -4.38 -5.11 19.53
C ILE A 196 -3.48 -5.38 18.32
N GLY A 197 -3.58 -6.59 17.74
CA GLY A 197 -2.83 -6.98 16.55
C GLY A 197 -3.08 -6.08 15.35
N TRP A 198 -4.26 -5.45 15.26
CA TRP A 198 -4.57 -4.48 14.20
C TRP A 198 -3.67 -3.25 14.25
N ALA A 199 -3.21 -2.84 15.43
CA ALA A 199 -2.26 -1.74 15.56
C ALA A 199 -0.89 -2.09 14.95
N ASN A 200 -0.52 -3.37 14.89
CA ASN A 200 0.77 -3.79 14.36
C ASN A 200 0.93 -3.43 12.87
N PHE A 201 -0.18 -3.46 12.10
CA PHE A 201 -0.15 -2.98 10.72
C PHE A 201 0.36 -1.54 10.64
N ALA A 202 -0.16 -0.64 11.49
CA ALA A 202 0.31 0.74 11.50
C ALA A 202 1.79 0.82 11.89
N PHE A 203 2.21 0.17 12.98
CA PHE A 203 3.60 0.26 13.46
C PHE A 203 4.62 -0.32 12.48
N VAL A 204 4.37 -1.50 11.92
CA VAL A 204 5.29 -2.12 10.95
C VAL A 204 5.43 -1.25 9.70
N TRP A 205 4.31 -0.82 9.10
CA TRP A 205 4.35 -0.04 7.86
C TRP A 205 4.88 1.38 8.07
N LEU A 206 4.54 2.03 9.20
CA LEU A 206 5.12 3.33 9.55
C LEU A 206 6.62 3.23 9.81
N THR A 207 7.08 2.15 10.45
CA THR A 207 8.52 1.95 10.71
C THR A 207 9.28 1.79 9.41
N ILE A 208 8.81 0.94 8.50
CA ILE A 208 9.42 0.78 7.17
C ILE A 208 9.34 2.08 6.35
N HIS A 209 8.22 2.82 6.45
CA HIS A 209 8.09 4.14 5.84
C HIS A 209 9.12 5.14 6.40
N GLN A 210 9.36 5.14 7.71
CA GLN A 210 10.37 6.00 8.34
C GLN A 210 11.80 5.65 7.91
N VAL A 211 12.11 4.38 7.64
CA VAL A 211 13.42 4.01 7.07
C VAL A 211 13.67 4.75 5.76
N GLY A 212 12.62 5.00 4.96
CA GLY A 212 12.71 5.80 3.75
C GLY A 212 13.11 7.26 3.96
N TYR A 213 12.98 7.81 5.18
CA TYR A 213 13.44 9.16 5.50
C TYR A 213 14.96 9.23 5.69
N ALA A 214 15.59 8.11 6.08
CA ALA A 214 17.04 8.06 6.33
C ALA A 214 17.87 7.98 5.03
N TRP A 215 17.22 7.71 3.89
CA TRP A 215 17.81 7.91 2.57
C TRP A 215 17.75 9.40 2.23
N ASP A 216 18.76 10.17 2.62
CA ASP A 216 18.95 11.56 2.19
C ASP A 216 19.96 11.67 1.04
#